data_AF-A0A7S0TK09-F1
#
_entry.id   AF-A0A7S0TK09-F1
#
_cell.length_a   1.000
_cell.length_b   1.000
_cell.length_c   1.000
_cell.angle_alpha   90.00
_cell.angle_beta   90.00
_cell.angle_gamma   90.00
#
_symmetry.space_group_name_H-M   'P 1'
#
loop_
_entity.id
_entity.type
_entity.pdbx_description
1 polymer ?
#
loop_
_entity_poly.entity_id
_entity_poly.type
_entity_poly.pdbx_seq_one_letter_code
_entity_poly.pdbx_strand_id
1 'polypeptide(L)'
;WGRSMGAATSILVAARDPSIAGMVLDSSFSNLTQVMYELANQYMRQVKVPKVLINGAISVLRKSVQKKGNFDIRDVSPEDSSSKCFIPSLFAHADGDDFVLSHHSRILYERYVGDK
;
A
#
# COMPACT_ATOMS: atom_id res chain seq x y z
N TRP A 1 -2.68 2.98 15.21
CA TRP A 1 -3.10 3.91 14.14
C TRP A 1 -1.93 4.14 13.22
N GLY A 2 -2.19 4.28 11.93
CA GLY A 2 -1.21 4.72 10.95
C GLY A 2 -1.87 5.52 9.82
N ARG A 3 -1.08 6.34 9.13
CA ARG A 3 -1.47 7.09 7.94
C ARG A 3 -0.56 6.74 6.76
N SER A 4 -1.12 6.59 5.56
CA SER A 4 -0.40 6.27 4.34
C SER A 4 0.47 5.02 4.52
N MET A 5 1.78 5.13 4.31
CA MET A 5 2.74 4.05 4.57
C MET A 5 2.65 3.51 6.01
N GLY A 6 2.39 4.34 7.01
CA GLY A 6 2.21 3.88 8.39
C GLY A 6 0.98 2.98 8.58
N ALA A 7 -0.10 3.24 7.82
CA ALA A 7 -1.29 2.38 7.82
C ALA A 7 -0.98 1.04 7.15
N ALA A 8 -0.26 1.06 6.01
CA ALA A 8 0.21 -0.16 5.35
C ALA A 8 1.10 -1.01 6.28
N THR A 9 2.05 -0.38 6.97
CA THR A 9 2.89 -1.05 7.98
C THR A 9 2.05 -1.62 9.12
N SER A 10 1.03 -0.91 9.59
CA SER A 10 0.14 -1.39 10.66
C SER A 10 -0.53 -2.70 10.25
N ILE A 11 -1.04 -2.80 9.01
CA ILE A 11 -1.64 -4.04 8.47
C ILE A 11 -0.61 -5.18 8.41
N LEU A 12 0.59 -4.92 7.91
CA LEU A 12 1.65 -5.93 7.80
C LEU A 12 2.08 -6.48 9.16
N VAL A 13 2.09 -5.64 10.20
CA VAL A 13 2.41 -6.04 11.58
C VAL A 13 1.24 -6.78 12.21
N ALA A 14 0.01 -6.27 12.07
CA ALA A 14 -1.21 -6.87 12.59
C ALA A 14 -1.46 -8.30 12.09
N ALA A 15 -1.05 -8.61 10.87
CA ALA A 15 -1.12 -9.98 10.34
C ALA A 15 -0.23 -10.99 11.09
N ARG A 16 0.68 -10.51 11.94
CA ARG A 16 1.70 -11.31 12.65
C ARG A 16 1.65 -11.16 14.17
N ASP A 17 0.99 -10.11 14.67
CA ASP A 17 0.93 -9.80 16.09
C ASP A 17 -0.53 -9.71 16.56
N PRO A 18 -1.06 -10.79 17.16
CA PRO A 18 -2.44 -10.82 17.66
C PRO A 18 -2.62 -10.02 18.97
N SER A 19 -1.56 -9.46 19.55
CA SER A 19 -1.66 -8.64 20.77
C SER A 19 -2.23 -7.23 20.51
N ILE A 20 -2.29 -6.81 19.25
CA ILE A 20 -2.85 -5.52 18.85
C ILE A 20 -4.37 -5.53 19.07
N ALA A 21 -4.87 -4.66 19.94
CA ALA A 21 -6.28 -4.58 20.28
C ALA A 21 -7.17 -3.91 19.22
N GLY A 22 -6.59 -3.07 18.36
CA GLY A 22 -7.33 -2.37 17.31
C GLY A 22 -6.45 -1.52 16.41
N MET A 23 -6.94 -1.21 15.21
CA MET A 23 -6.25 -0.33 14.25
C MET A 23 -7.14 0.81 13.76
N VAL A 24 -6.49 1.90 13.39
CA VAL A 24 -7.10 2.97 12.60
C VAL A 24 -6.17 3.18 11.41
N LEU A 25 -6.71 3.01 10.21
CA LEU A 25 -5.99 2.88 8.95
C LEU A 25 -6.40 4.02 8.03
N ASP A 26 -5.61 5.09 8.03
CA ASP A 26 -5.87 6.27 7.23
C ASP A 26 -5.08 6.23 5.92
N SER A 27 -5.79 6.23 4.79
CA SER A 27 -5.24 6.41 3.44
C SER A 27 -4.14 5.41 3.07
N SER A 28 -4.32 4.15 3.47
CA SER A 28 -3.38 3.05 3.21
C SER A 28 -3.36 2.64 1.74
N PHE A 29 -2.22 2.13 1.29
CA PHE A 29 -2.09 1.52 -0.04
C PHE A 29 -2.24 0.00 0.02
N SER A 30 -2.76 -0.59 -1.06
CA SER A 30 -2.92 -2.05 -1.15
C SER A 30 -1.65 -2.77 -1.59
N ASN A 31 -0.86 -2.16 -2.49
CA ASN A 31 0.39 -2.69 -3.01
C ASN A 31 1.36 -1.54 -3.34
N LEU A 32 2.62 -1.63 -2.88
CA LEU A 32 3.59 -0.55 -3.09
C LEU A 32 3.93 -0.32 -4.57
N THR A 33 4.02 -1.39 -5.36
CA THR A 33 4.36 -1.28 -6.79
C THR A 33 3.24 -0.60 -7.57
N GLN A 34 1.98 -0.84 -7.18
CA GLN A 34 0.82 -0.19 -7.79
C GLN A 34 0.81 1.32 -7.53
N VAL A 35 1.04 1.75 -6.28
CA VAL A 35 1.16 3.18 -5.95
C VAL A 35 2.28 3.85 -6.76
N MET A 36 3.45 3.20 -6.87
CA MET A 36 4.55 3.75 -7.69
C MET A 36 4.15 3.93 -9.15
N TYR A 37 3.39 2.99 -9.70
CA TYR A 37 2.89 3.05 -11.08
C TYR A 37 1.88 4.19 -11.26
N GLU A 38 0.95 4.34 -10.32
CA GLU A 38 -0.06 5.40 -10.35
C GLU A 38 0.54 6.79 -10.20
N LEU A 39 1.45 6.97 -9.24
CA LEU A 39 2.20 8.22 -9.08
C LEU A 39 2.98 8.59 -10.34
N ALA A 40 3.66 7.62 -10.97
CA ALA A 40 4.38 7.88 -12.21
C ALA A 40 3.45 8.38 -13.32
N ASN A 41 2.29 7.74 -13.51
CA ASN A 41 1.30 8.19 -14.49
C ASN A 41 0.66 9.53 -14.11
N GLN A 42 0.49 9.81 -12.82
CA GLN A 42 -0.09 11.05 -12.32
C GLN A 42 0.83 12.25 -12.54
N TYR A 43 2.08 12.15 -12.13
CA TYR A 43 3.05 13.24 -12.33
C TYR A 43 3.37 13.45 -13.80
N MET A 44 3.23 12.42 -14.62
CA MET A 44 3.45 12.49 -16.07
C MET A 44 2.15 12.62 -16.85
N ARG A 45 1.04 13.10 -16.27
CA ARG A 45 -0.27 13.22 -16.96
C ARG A 45 -0.21 13.94 -18.31
N GLN A 46 0.71 14.90 -18.47
CA GLN A 46 0.90 15.66 -19.72
C GLN A 46 1.70 14.90 -20.79
N VAL A 47 2.37 13.81 -20.42
CA VAL A 47 3.24 13.02 -21.30
C VAL A 47 2.84 11.54 -21.19
N LYS A 48 2.32 10.96 -22.27
CA LYS A 48 2.05 9.51 -22.29
C LYS A 48 3.35 8.74 -22.19
N VAL A 49 3.70 8.30 -20.98
CA VAL A 49 4.91 7.51 -20.74
C VAL A 49 4.62 6.03 -21.01
N PRO A 50 5.34 5.39 -21.94
CA PRO A 50 5.22 3.96 -22.18
C PRO A 50 5.44 3.15 -20.90
N LYS A 51 4.60 2.11 -20.69
CA LYS A 51 4.70 1.20 -19.53
C LYS A 51 6.10 0.62 -19.33
N VAL A 52 6.83 0.39 -20.42
CA VAL A 52 8.20 -0.15 -20.41
C VAL A 52 9.17 0.78 -19.66
N LEU A 53 9.05 2.10 -19.85
CA LEU A 53 9.91 3.08 -19.15
C LEU A 53 9.61 3.09 -17.65
N ILE A 54 8.33 3.08 -17.28
CA ILE A 54 7.91 3.02 -15.87
C ILE A 54 8.43 1.74 -15.22
N ASN A 55 8.27 0.58 -15.88
CA ASN A 55 8.79 -0.70 -15.40
C ASN A 55 10.32 -0.69 -15.25
N GLY A 56 11.02 -0.04 -16.18
CA GLY A 56 12.47 0.17 -16.09
C GLY A 56 12.85 0.97 -14.84
N ALA A 57 12.20 2.10 -14.60
CA ALA A 57 12.43 2.93 -13.41
C ALA A 57 12.10 2.18 -12.10
N ILE A 58 10.97 1.47 -12.04
CA ILE A 58 10.61 0.62 -10.91
C ILE A 58 11.67 -0.47 -10.68
N SER A 59 12.21 -1.07 -11.75
CA SER A 59 13.27 -2.08 -11.60
C SER A 59 14.57 -1.50 -11.03
N VAL A 60 14.93 -0.25 -11.37
CA VAL A 60 16.09 0.44 -10.80
C VAL A 60 15.84 0.73 -9.32
N LEU A 61 14.65 1.25 -8.97
CA LEU A 61 14.26 1.51 -7.59
C LEU A 61 14.25 0.22 -6.76
N ARG A 62 13.69 -0.88 -7.28
CA ARG A 62 13.72 -2.21 -6.65
C ARG A 62 15.15 -2.63 -6.29
N LYS A 63 16.10 -2.54 -7.23
CA LYS A 63 17.51 -2.88 -6.97
C LYS A 63 18.13 -1.99 -5.88
N SER A 64 17.81 -0.69 -5.90
CA SER A 64 18.28 0.25 -4.88
C SER A 64 17.74 -0.08 -3.49
N VAL A 65 16.44 -0.38 -3.39
CA VAL A 65 15.79 -0.78 -2.13
C VAL A 65 16.31 -2.13 -1.65
N GLN A 66 16.46 -3.13 -2.52
CA GLN A 66 17.05 -4.42 -2.15
C GLN A 66 18.46 -4.24 -1.57
N LYS A 67 19.29 -3.38 -2.17
CA LYS A 67 20.65 -3.11 -1.68
C LYS A 67 20.67 -2.39 -0.32
N LYS A 68 19.72 -1.48 -0.06
CA LYS A 68 19.74 -0.62 1.14
C LYS A 68 18.87 -1.13 2.29
N GLY A 69 17.70 -1.66 1.97
CA GLY A 69 16.69 -2.11 2.92
C GLY A 69 16.62 -3.63 3.07
N ASN A 70 17.30 -4.40 2.20
CA ASN A 70 17.31 -5.86 2.25
C ASN A 70 15.91 -6.50 2.13
N PHE A 71 15.03 -5.88 1.35
CA PHE A 71 13.72 -6.43 1.02
C PHE A 71 13.34 -6.11 -0.43
N ASP A 72 12.39 -6.86 -0.98
CA ASP A 72 11.82 -6.59 -2.29
C ASP A 72 10.58 -5.71 -2.17
N ILE A 73 10.52 -4.61 -2.92
CA ILE A 73 9.34 -3.75 -2.96
C ILE A 73 8.09 -4.48 -3.44
N ARG A 74 8.25 -5.58 -4.20
CA ARG A 74 7.13 -6.40 -4.69
C ARG A 74 6.50 -7.23 -3.58
N ASP A 75 7.23 -7.49 -2.50
CA ASP A 75 6.73 -8.23 -1.35
C ASP A 75 5.99 -7.30 -0.36
N VAL A 76 6.00 -5.98 -0.61
CA VAL A 76 5.28 -4.99 0.20
C VAL A 76 3.83 -4.90 -0.30
N SER A 77 3.04 -5.86 0.16
CA SER A 77 1.64 -6.07 -0.24
C SER A 77 0.71 -6.16 0.98
N PRO A 78 0.24 -5.01 1.53
CA PRO A 78 -0.75 -5.00 2.60
C PRO A 78 -2.04 -5.76 2.27
N GLU A 79 -2.45 -5.83 1.00
CA GLU A 79 -3.62 -6.61 0.57
C GLU A 79 -3.50 -8.11 0.88
N ASP A 80 -2.32 -8.70 0.66
CA ASP A 80 -2.06 -10.12 0.95
C ASP A 80 -2.05 -10.43 2.45
N SER A 81 -1.74 -9.41 3.27
CA SER A 81 -1.76 -9.51 4.73
C SER A 81 -3.16 -9.27 5.31
N SER A 82 -3.95 -8.41 4.67
CA SER A 82 -5.30 -8.04 5.12
C SER A 82 -6.23 -9.24 5.23
N SER A 83 -6.09 -10.23 4.35
CA SER A 83 -6.90 -11.46 4.38
C SER A 83 -6.60 -12.38 5.58
N LYS A 84 -5.60 -12.03 6.40
CA LYS A 84 -5.20 -12.78 7.60
C LYS A 84 -5.38 -11.96 8.89
N CYS A 85 -5.84 -10.71 8.77
CA CYS A 85 -5.99 -9.80 9.89
C CYS A 85 -7.42 -9.88 10.47
N PHE A 86 -7.51 -10.22 11.76
CA PHE A 86 -8.80 -10.31 12.49
C PHE A 86 -8.99 -9.17 13.50
N ILE A 87 -8.02 -8.27 13.60
CA ILE A 87 -8.02 -7.18 14.58
C ILE A 87 -9.08 -6.13 14.20
N PRO A 88 -9.94 -5.67 15.14
CA PRO A 88 -10.91 -4.62 14.86
C PRO A 88 -10.24 -3.37 14.26
N SER A 89 -10.74 -2.89 13.13
CA SER A 89 -10.05 -1.86 12.35
C SER A 89 -10.98 -0.83 11.76
N LEU A 90 -10.70 0.45 12.00
CA LEU A 90 -11.38 1.56 11.33
C LEU A 90 -10.60 1.99 10.08
N PHE A 91 -11.25 2.00 8.92
CA PHE A 91 -10.66 2.48 7.68
C PHE A 91 -11.12 3.92 7.40
N ALA A 92 -10.18 4.78 7.04
CA ALA A 92 -10.44 6.15 6.60
C ALA A 92 -9.67 6.43 5.30
N HIS A 93 -10.26 7.19 4.40
CA HIS A 93 -9.62 7.63 3.16
C HIS A 93 -10.34 8.88 2.64
N ALA A 94 -9.60 9.90 2.20
CA ALA A 94 -10.19 11.10 1.61
C ALA A 94 -10.50 10.91 0.12
N ASP A 95 -11.72 11.19 -0.34
CA ASP A 95 -12.11 11.02 -1.76
C ASP A 95 -11.25 11.82 -2.74
N GLY A 96 -10.63 12.91 -2.28
CA GLY A 96 -9.73 13.75 -3.05
C GLY A 96 -8.24 13.42 -2.91
N ASP A 97 -7.87 12.31 -2.29
CA ASP A 97 -6.46 11.88 -2.20
C ASP A 97 -5.94 11.54 -3.60
N ASP A 98 -4.97 12.32 -4.04
CA ASP A 98 -4.32 12.18 -5.34
C ASP A 98 -2.92 11.55 -5.22
N PHE A 99 -2.49 11.17 -4.01
CA PHE A 99 -1.22 10.49 -3.78
C PHE A 99 -1.42 8.98 -3.62
N VAL A 100 -2.35 8.56 -2.77
CA VAL A 100 -2.81 7.16 -2.68
C VAL A 100 -4.28 7.18 -3.05
N LEU A 101 -4.62 6.60 -4.20
CA LEU A 101 -6.01 6.64 -4.67
C LEU A 101 -6.93 5.81 -3.76
N SER A 102 -8.17 6.30 -3.52
CA SER A 102 -9.13 5.70 -2.59
C SER A 102 -9.50 4.24 -2.84
N HIS A 103 -9.37 3.78 -4.09
CA HIS A 103 -9.58 2.38 -4.44
C HIS A 103 -8.64 1.43 -3.66
N HIS A 104 -7.45 1.88 -3.23
CA HIS A 104 -6.57 1.08 -2.39
C HIS A 104 -7.19 0.77 -1.02
N SER A 105 -7.72 1.77 -0.32
CA SER A 105 -8.42 1.54 0.95
C SER A 105 -9.64 0.65 0.75
N ARG A 106 -10.33 0.75 -0.38
CA ARG A 106 -11.45 -0.14 -0.72
C ARG A 106 -11.02 -1.59 -0.92
N ILE A 107 -9.94 -1.84 -1.67
CA ILE A 107 -9.37 -3.19 -1.83
C ILE A 107 -9.02 -3.78 -0.47
N LEU A 108 -8.35 -3.00 0.39
CA LEU A 108 -7.99 -3.42 1.73
C LEU A 108 -9.21 -3.74 2.58
N TYR A 109 -10.21 -2.86 2.60
CA TYR A 109 -11.47 -3.08 3.31
C TYR A 109 -12.17 -4.34 2.83
N GLU A 110 -12.28 -4.57 1.52
CA GLU A 110 -12.93 -5.75 0.95
C GLU A 110 -12.17 -7.05 1.29
N ARG A 111 -10.83 -7.02 1.28
CA ARG A 111 -9.97 -8.16 1.65
C ARG A 111 -9.91 -8.43 3.15
N TYR A 112 -10.19 -7.43 3.98
CA TYR A 112 -10.09 -7.54 5.43
C TYR A 112 -11.14 -8.50 5.99
N VAL A 113 -10.71 -9.43 6.84
CA VAL A 113 -11.57 -10.50 7.39
C VAL A 113 -12.04 -10.25 8.82
N GLY A 114 -11.34 -9.39 9.56
CA GLY A 114 -11.75 -8.95 10.90
C GLY A 114 -12.85 -7.89 10.89
N ASP A 115 -13.26 -7.46 12.08
CA ASP A 115 -14.24 -6.40 12.27
C ASP A 115 -13.74 -5.09 11.65
N LYS A 116 -14.61 -4.44 10.86
CA LYS A 116 -14.28 -3.29 10.02
C LYS A 116 -15.46 -2.33 9.83
#